data_AF-A0A660QMU2-F1
#
_entry.id   AF-A0A660QMU2-F1
#
_cell.length_a   1.000
_cell.length_b   1.000
_cell.length_c   1.000
_cell.angle_alpha   90.00
_cell.angle_beta   90.00
_cell.angle_gamma   90.00
#
_symmetry.space_group_name_H-M   'P 1'
#
loop_
_entity.id
_entity.type
_entity.pdbx_description
1 polymer ?
#
loop_
_entity_poly.entity_id
_entity_poly.type
_entity_poly.pdbx_seq_one_letter_code
_entity_poly.pdbx_strand_id
1 'polypeptide(L)'
;MSEEDNEYIRSYAKHSEVPFKLVDDLLKVVETGATKILAIGNPGTLNEISLEMRSQFHNLSIFKSFDTYLDFVPKEYNKGKALQLLSRYNGWHSNDIVAFGDNDNDIPLLQEAGIGVAVDNATDALKEVADKIVPSNIEGGPGIFVLDMFDSFE
;
A
#
# COMPACT_ATOMS: atom_id res chain seq x y z
N MET A 1 -13.04 11.50 4.26
CA MET A 1 -14.38 12.08 4.57
C MET A 1 -15.20 10.99 5.23
N SER A 2 -16.18 11.33 6.08
CA SER A 2 -17.02 10.35 6.78
C SER A 2 -18.41 10.93 7.02
N GLU A 3 -19.45 10.10 7.08
CA GLU A 3 -20.80 10.52 7.48
C GLU A 3 -20.92 10.67 8.99
N GLU A 4 -20.08 9.95 9.73
CA GLU A 4 -20.11 9.90 11.18
C GLU A 4 -18.76 10.24 11.80
N ASP A 5 -18.79 10.88 12.97
CA ASP A 5 -17.64 11.00 13.86
C ASP A 5 -17.65 9.81 14.83
N ASN A 6 -16.86 8.80 14.49
CA ASN A 6 -16.70 7.58 15.28
C ASN A 6 -15.23 7.28 15.58
N GLU A 7 -14.97 6.27 16.41
CA GLU A 7 -13.61 5.90 16.79
C GLU A 7 -12.74 5.47 15.60
N TYR A 8 -13.34 4.86 14.57
CA TYR A 8 -12.63 4.38 13.39
C TYR A 8 -12.04 5.53 12.59
N ILE A 9 -12.86 6.53 12.23
CA ILE A 9 -12.38 7.67 11.45
C ILE A 9 -11.41 8.55 12.27
N ARG A 10 -11.62 8.69 13.58
CA ARG A 10 -10.69 9.40 14.47
C ARG A 10 -9.34 8.69 14.56
N SER A 11 -9.35 7.36 14.68
CA SER A 11 -8.13 6.55 14.69
C SER A 11 -7.37 6.67 13.38
N TYR A 12 -8.08 6.57 12.25
CA TYR A 12 -7.49 6.74 10.91
C TYR A 12 -6.90 8.14 10.70
N ALA A 13 -7.62 9.19 11.09
CA ALA A 13 -7.14 10.58 10.99
C ALA A 13 -5.88 10.80 11.82
N LYS A 14 -5.82 10.21 13.03
CA LYS A 14 -4.62 10.25 13.88
C LYS A 14 -3.46 9.47 13.25
N HIS A 15 -3.70 8.27 12.75
CA HIS A 15 -2.68 7.42 12.14
C HIS A 15 -2.10 8.02 10.85
N SER A 16 -2.95 8.61 10.01
CA SER A 16 -2.54 9.23 8.74
C SER A 16 -2.04 10.65 8.89
N GLU A 17 -2.17 11.26 10.07
CA GLU A 17 -1.90 12.69 10.33
C GLU A 17 -2.70 13.64 9.42
N VAL A 18 -3.86 13.20 8.94
CA VAL A 18 -4.75 13.97 8.07
C VAL A 18 -6.09 14.18 8.75
N PRO A 19 -6.57 15.43 8.92
CA PRO A 19 -7.89 15.69 9.49
C PRO A 19 -8.99 15.13 8.59
N PHE A 20 -10.04 14.57 9.19
CA PHE A 20 -11.22 14.13 8.45
C PHE A 20 -12.24 15.27 8.33
N LYS A 21 -13.08 15.18 7.30
CA LYS A 21 -14.23 16.07 7.08
C LYS A 21 -15.51 15.24 7.18
N LEU A 22 -16.46 15.73 7.98
CA LEU A 22 -17.81 15.21 8.01
C LEU A 22 -18.61 15.68 6.79
N VAL A 23 -19.39 14.78 6.22
CA VAL A 23 -20.25 15.01 5.05
C VAL A 23 -21.59 14.34 5.28
N ASP A 24 -22.67 14.89 4.77
CA ASP A 24 -24.00 14.32 5.02
C ASP A 24 -24.27 13.03 4.23
N ASP A 25 -23.59 12.87 3.10
CA ASP A 25 -23.81 11.79 2.14
C ASP A 25 -22.51 11.50 1.39
N LEU A 26 -21.85 10.39 1.72
CA LEU A 26 -20.61 9.96 1.09
C LEU A 26 -20.80 9.60 -0.38
N LEU A 27 -21.97 9.10 -0.78
CA LEU A 27 -22.24 8.72 -2.17
C LEU A 27 -22.21 9.97 -3.06
N LYS A 28 -22.86 11.06 -2.64
CA LYS A 28 -22.80 12.35 -3.36
C LYS A 28 -21.39 12.91 -3.46
N VAL A 29 -20.56 12.69 -2.44
CA VAL A 29 -19.16 13.10 -2.48
C VAL A 29 -18.39 12.31 -3.54
N VAL A 30 -18.58 10.99 -3.58
CA VAL A 30 -17.90 10.11 -4.54
C VAL A 30 -18.28 10.44 -5.99
N GLU A 31 -19.49 10.92 -6.25
CA GLU A 31 -19.92 11.40 -7.58
C GLU A 31 -19.06 12.56 -8.11
N THR A 32 -18.46 13.36 -7.22
CA THR A 32 -17.51 14.43 -7.62
C THR A 32 -16.12 13.91 -7.98
N GLY A 33 -15.89 12.60 -7.82
CA GLY A 33 -14.63 11.91 -8.04
C GLY A 33 -13.97 11.51 -6.72
N ALA A 34 -13.53 10.25 -6.64
CA ALA A 34 -12.74 9.73 -5.54
C ALA A 34 -11.56 8.92 -6.08
N THR A 35 -10.35 9.22 -5.64
CA THR A 35 -9.14 8.47 -6.03
C THR A 35 -9.11 7.07 -5.39
N LYS A 36 -9.71 6.93 -4.21
CA LYS A 36 -9.76 5.70 -3.40
C LYS A 36 -10.99 5.74 -2.49
N ILE A 37 -11.55 4.57 -2.21
CA ILE A 37 -12.48 4.36 -1.09
C ILE A 37 -11.79 3.46 -0.06
N LEU A 38 -12.05 3.72 1.23
CA LEU A 38 -11.50 2.96 2.34
C LEU A 38 -12.64 2.51 3.26
N ALA A 39 -12.79 1.21 3.44
CA ALA A 39 -13.62 0.67 4.52
C ALA A 39 -12.73 0.42 5.75
N ILE A 40 -13.22 0.82 6.93
CA ILE A 40 -12.52 0.66 8.20
C ILE A 40 -13.43 -0.15 9.13
N GLY A 41 -12.92 -1.24 9.71
CA GLY A 41 -13.75 -2.09 10.55
C GLY A 41 -13.03 -3.31 11.11
N ASN A 42 -13.82 -4.25 11.63
CA ASN A 42 -13.30 -5.50 12.17
C ASN A 42 -12.69 -6.38 11.04
N PRO A 43 -11.51 -7.00 11.24
CA PRO A 43 -10.86 -7.80 10.21
C PRO A 43 -11.72 -8.92 9.64
N GLY A 44 -12.53 -9.60 10.46
CA GLY A 44 -13.42 -10.67 10.02
C GLY A 44 -14.48 -10.16 9.04
N THR A 45 -15.17 -9.07 9.40
CA THR A 45 -16.16 -8.41 8.53
C THR A 45 -15.52 -7.91 7.24
N LEU A 46 -14.32 -7.32 7.31
CA LEU A 46 -13.62 -6.84 6.12
C LEU A 46 -13.20 -7.99 5.19
N ASN A 47 -12.86 -9.16 5.72
CA ASN A 47 -12.58 -10.33 4.89
C ASN A 47 -13.83 -10.81 4.14
N GLU A 48 -14.99 -10.83 4.80
CA GLU A 48 -16.28 -11.17 4.17
C GLU A 48 -16.63 -10.16 3.06
N ILE A 49 -16.56 -8.86 3.36
CA ILE A 49 -16.79 -7.79 2.39
C ILE A 49 -15.81 -7.89 1.22
N SER A 50 -14.53 -8.14 1.49
CA SER A 50 -13.50 -8.28 0.45
C SER A 50 -13.84 -9.43 -0.51
N LEU A 51 -14.24 -10.59 0.01
CA LEU A 51 -14.61 -11.75 -0.81
C LEU A 51 -15.82 -11.42 -1.71
N GLU A 52 -16.86 -10.83 -1.13
CA GLU A 52 -18.07 -10.46 -1.86
C GLU A 52 -17.76 -9.41 -2.94
N MET A 53 -17.10 -8.31 -2.58
CA MET A 53 -16.84 -7.19 -3.49
C MET A 53 -15.89 -7.59 -4.63
N ARG A 54 -14.89 -8.45 -4.38
CA ARG A 54 -14.00 -8.97 -5.44
C ARG A 54 -14.75 -9.80 -6.48
N SER A 55 -15.83 -10.48 -6.09
CA SER A 55 -16.66 -11.25 -7.02
C SER A 55 -17.57 -10.38 -7.91
N GLN A 56 -17.86 -9.15 -7.47
CA GLN A 56 -18.77 -8.24 -8.15
C GLN A 56 -18.02 -7.18 -8.99
N PHE A 57 -16.90 -6.68 -8.48
CA PHE A 57 -16.17 -5.53 -9.04
C PHE A 57 -14.81 -5.93 -9.61
N HIS A 58 -14.79 -6.42 -10.85
CA HIS A 58 -13.56 -6.86 -11.52
C HIS A 58 -12.67 -5.72 -12.03
N ASN A 59 -13.17 -4.48 -12.03
CA ASN A 59 -12.46 -3.26 -12.42
C ASN A 59 -11.77 -2.55 -11.24
N LEU A 60 -11.91 -3.09 -10.02
CA LEU A 60 -11.23 -2.58 -8.84
C LEU A 60 -10.10 -3.52 -8.40
N SER A 61 -9.05 -2.95 -7.84
CA SER A 61 -8.13 -3.65 -6.95
C SER A 61 -8.64 -3.45 -5.53
N ILE A 62 -8.93 -4.57 -4.86
CA ILE A 62 -9.46 -4.60 -3.51
C ILE A 62 -8.48 -5.36 -2.63
N PHE A 63 -7.84 -4.69 -1.67
CA PHE A 63 -6.77 -5.29 -0.86
C PHE A 63 -6.73 -4.68 0.55
N LYS A 64 -6.06 -5.34 1.49
CA LYS A 64 -5.87 -4.80 2.84
C LYS A 64 -4.55 -4.04 2.92
N SER A 65 -4.58 -2.76 3.27
CA SER A 65 -3.37 -2.02 3.65
C SER A 65 -2.98 -2.25 5.11
N PHE A 66 -3.96 -2.51 5.97
CA PHE A 66 -3.83 -2.92 7.36
C PHE A 66 -4.93 -3.92 7.68
N ASP A 67 -4.82 -4.66 8.79
CA ASP A 67 -5.85 -5.64 9.15
C ASP A 67 -7.25 -5.05 9.35
N THR A 68 -7.33 -3.77 9.70
CA THR A 68 -8.58 -3.05 9.92
C THR A 68 -8.99 -2.16 8.75
N TYR A 69 -8.23 -2.16 7.63
CA TYR A 69 -8.46 -1.30 6.46
C TYR A 69 -8.61 -2.14 5.19
N LEU A 70 -9.69 -1.90 4.46
CA LEU A 70 -9.92 -2.47 3.13
C LEU A 70 -9.96 -1.36 2.09
N ASP A 71 -8.98 -1.41 1.19
CA ASP A 71 -8.76 -0.44 0.13
C ASP A 71 -9.52 -0.83 -1.13
N PHE A 72 -10.15 0.15 -1.77
CA PHE A 72 -10.76 0.02 -3.08
C PHE A 72 -10.17 1.10 -3.99
N VAL A 73 -9.42 0.66 -5.00
CA VAL A 73 -8.80 1.54 -6.00
C VAL A 73 -9.06 1.01 -7.41
N PRO A 74 -8.98 1.83 -8.47
CA PRO A 74 -9.10 1.31 -9.83
C PRO A 74 -7.98 0.31 -10.14
N LYS A 75 -8.33 -0.79 -10.82
CA LYS A 75 -7.46 -1.97 -11.00
C LYS A 75 -6.18 -1.67 -11.76
N GLU A 76 -6.19 -0.68 -12.62
CA GLU A 76 -5.06 -0.22 -13.41
C GLU A 76 -3.99 0.52 -12.60
N TYR A 77 -4.27 0.91 -11.35
CA TYR A 77 -3.33 1.61 -10.48
C TYR A 77 -2.75 0.70 -9.40
N ASN A 78 -1.43 0.72 -9.29
CA ASN A 78 -0.66 0.10 -8.21
C ASN A 78 0.70 0.80 -8.05
N LYS A 79 1.44 0.45 -6.99
CA LYS A 79 2.73 1.08 -6.68
C LYS A 79 3.79 0.86 -7.77
N GLY A 80 3.81 -0.31 -8.41
CA GLY A 80 4.69 -0.59 -9.56
C GLY A 80 4.42 0.33 -10.75
N LYS A 81 3.14 0.56 -11.08
CA LYS A 81 2.77 1.47 -12.16
C LYS A 81 3.17 2.92 -11.85
N ALA A 82 3.02 3.33 -10.60
CA ALA A 82 3.49 4.64 -10.15
C ALA A 82 5.02 4.75 -10.28
N LEU A 83 5.77 3.70 -9.90
CA LEU A 83 7.22 3.66 -10.06
C LEU A 83 7.62 3.76 -11.54
N GLN A 84 7.01 2.98 -12.44
CA GLN A 84 7.27 3.09 -13.88
C GLN A 84 7.09 4.51 -14.42
N LEU A 85 6.02 5.19 -14.01
CA LEU A 85 5.75 6.57 -14.42
C LEU A 85 6.83 7.52 -13.89
N LEU A 86 7.22 7.36 -12.63
CA LEU A 86 8.26 8.17 -12.00
C LEU A 86 9.63 7.94 -12.64
N SER A 87 10.00 6.70 -12.92
CA SER A 87 11.26 6.34 -13.58
C SER A 87 11.34 6.96 -14.98
N ARG A 88 10.26 6.90 -15.77
CA ARG A 88 10.20 7.55 -17.08
C ARG A 88 10.34 9.06 -17.00
N TYR A 89 9.69 9.67 -16.00
CA TYR A 89 9.75 11.12 -15.81
C TYR A 89 11.16 11.60 -15.47
N ASN A 90 11.90 10.84 -14.64
CA ASN A 90 13.24 11.19 -14.20
C ASN A 90 14.37 10.61 -15.08
N GLY A 91 14.05 9.73 -16.04
CA GLY A 91 15.05 9.04 -16.85
C GLY A 91 15.84 7.96 -16.09
N TRP A 92 15.27 7.40 -15.02
CA TRP A 92 15.90 6.32 -14.25
C TRP A 92 15.72 4.97 -14.94
N HIS A 93 16.76 4.14 -14.93
CA HIS A 93 16.62 2.73 -15.30
C HIS A 93 16.16 1.94 -14.08
N SER A 94 15.41 0.85 -14.29
CA SER A 94 14.97 -0.04 -13.19
C SER A 94 16.15 -0.52 -12.35
N ASN A 95 17.28 -0.83 -13.00
CA ASN A 95 18.52 -1.26 -12.34
C ASN A 95 19.11 -0.25 -11.35
N ASP A 96 18.71 1.03 -11.45
CA ASP A 96 19.15 2.09 -10.54
C ASP A 96 18.22 2.24 -9.32
N ILE A 97 17.23 1.36 -9.18
CA ILE A 97 16.15 1.48 -8.19
C ILE A 97 16.19 0.30 -7.23
N VAL A 98 16.26 0.63 -5.95
CA VAL A 98 15.97 -0.29 -4.85
C VAL A 98 14.59 0.03 -4.29
N ALA A 99 13.72 -0.97 -4.19
CA ALA A 99 12.41 -0.83 -3.58
C ALA A 99 12.30 -1.70 -2.34
N PHE A 100 11.64 -1.16 -1.30
CA PHE A 100 11.34 -1.86 -0.06
C PHE A 100 9.83 -2.05 0.08
N GLY A 101 9.40 -3.19 0.62
CA GLY A 101 8.00 -3.46 0.90
C GLY A 101 7.79 -4.39 2.08
N ASP A 102 6.56 -4.42 2.56
CA ASP A 102 6.12 -5.26 3.67
C ASP A 102 4.80 -6.01 3.40
N ASN A 103 4.00 -5.58 2.43
CA ASN A 103 2.67 -6.13 2.20
C ASN A 103 2.41 -6.47 0.72
N ASP A 104 1.33 -7.21 0.44
CA ASP A 104 1.00 -7.71 -0.90
C ASP A 104 0.85 -6.59 -1.95
N ASN A 105 0.43 -5.38 -1.53
CA ASN A 105 0.32 -4.23 -2.42
C ASN A 105 1.68 -3.67 -2.88
N ASP A 106 2.78 -4.13 -2.30
CA ASP A 106 4.16 -3.85 -2.73
C ASP A 106 4.69 -4.85 -3.75
N ILE A 107 4.02 -5.99 -3.99
CA ILE A 107 4.49 -6.98 -4.98
C ILE A 107 4.79 -6.34 -6.35
N PRO A 108 3.89 -5.52 -6.94
CA PRO A 108 4.18 -4.84 -8.20
C PRO A 108 5.31 -3.81 -8.08
N LEU A 109 5.53 -3.23 -6.90
CA LEU A 109 6.62 -2.28 -6.68
C LEU A 109 7.98 -2.98 -6.76
N LEU A 110 8.12 -4.13 -6.08
CA LEU A 110 9.36 -4.92 -6.06
C LEU A 110 9.70 -5.44 -7.45
N GLN A 111 8.70 -5.91 -8.21
CA GLN A 111 8.88 -6.43 -9.57
C GLN A 111 9.36 -5.40 -10.59
N GLU A 112 9.16 -4.11 -10.32
CA GLU A 112 9.57 -3.01 -11.21
C GLU A 112 10.93 -2.40 -10.85
N ALA A 113 11.44 -2.69 -9.64
CA ALA A 113 12.74 -2.26 -9.19
C ALA A 113 13.84 -3.23 -9.65
N GLY A 114 15.07 -2.74 -9.74
CA GLY A 114 16.24 -3.57 -10.03
C GLY A 114 16.64 -4.44 -8.84
N ILE A 115 16.32 -3.99 -7.63
CA ILE A 115 16.43 -4.77 -6.39
C ILE A 115 15.15 -4.58 -5.58
N GLY A 116 14.38 -5.65 -5.42
CA GLY A 116 13.25 -5.73 -4.51
C GLY A 116 13.64 -6.28 -3.15
N VAL A 117 13.33 -5.55 -2.08
CA VAL A 117 13.69 -5.89 -0.70
C VAL A 117 12.42 -6.04 0.15
N ALA A 118 12.24 -7.20 0.77
CA ALA A 118 11.19 -7.43 1.76
C ALA A 118 11.78 -7.37 3.18
N VAL A 119 11.04 -6.79 4.12
CA VAL A 119 11.39 -6.86 5.56
C VAL A 119 10.95 -8.20 6.17
N ASP A 120 11.58 -8.65 7.25
CA ASP A 120 11.27 -9.97 7.83
C ASP A 120 9.85 -10.09 8.40
N ASN A 121 9.20 -8.99 8.77
CA ASN A 121 7.79 -9.03 9.17
C ASN A 121 6.81 -8.83 8.00
N ALA A 122 7.30 -8.94 6.75
CA ALA A 122 6.47 -8.87 5.56
C ALA A 122 5.60 -10.11 5.35
N THR A 123 4.56 -9.96 4.53
CA THR A 123 3.74 -11.08 4.02
C THR A 123 4.59 -12.11 3.27
N ASP A 124 4.26 -13.40 3.41
CA ASP A 124 4.98 -14.49 2.72
C ASP A 124 5.00 -14.31 1.19
N ALA A 125 3.88 -13.90 0.60
CA ALA A 125 3.77 -13.67 -0.84
C ALA A 125 4.73 -12.56 -1.35
N LEU A 126 4.99 -11.53 -0.53
CA LEU A 126 5.97 -10.50 -0.86
C LEU A 126 7.40 -11.04 -0.75
N LYS A 127 7.70 -11.80 0.31
CA LYS A 127 9.03 -12.41 0.50
C LYS A 127 9.39 -13.37 -0.65
N GLU A 128 8.40 -14.09 -1.20
CA GLU A 128 8.60 -14.99 -2.34
C GLU A 128 9.07 -14.28 -3.62
N VAL A 129 8.72 -13.00 -3.80
CA VAL A 129 9.11 -12.21 -4.98
C VAL A 129 10.29 -11.26 -4.73
N ALA A 130 10.82 -11.21 -3.51
CA ALA A 130 11.90 -10.31 -3.15
C ALA A 130 13.28 -10.90 -3.49
N ASP A 131 14.20 -10.06 -3.97
CA ASP A 131 15.60 -10.43 -4.19
C ASP A 131 16.38 -10.57 -2.88
N LYS A 132 15.97 -9.79 -1.87
CA LYS A 132 16.58 -9.75 -0.55
C LYS A 132 15.52 -9.70 0.53
N ILE A 133 15.79 -10.39 1.63
CA ILE A 133 15.04 -10.27 2.88
C ILE A 133 15.97 -9.66 3.92
N VAL A 134 15.51 -8.60 4.57
CA VAL A 134 16.27 -7.84 5.59
C VAL A 134 15.56 -7.94 6.95
N PRO A 135 16.19 -7.53 8.07
CA PRO A 135 15.52 -7.49 9.36
C PRO A 135 14.19 -6.74 9.32
N SER A 136 13.37 -6.93 10.35
CA SER A 136 12.05 -6.30 10.39
C SER A 136 12.14 -4.76 10.31
N ASN A 137 11.04 -4.12 9.93
CA ASN A 137 10.97 -2.66 9.97
C ASN A 137 11.15 -2.10 11.41
N ILE A 138 10.77 -2.87 12.44
CA ILE A 138 10.96 -2.54 13.87
C ILE A 138 12.45 -2.54 14.23
N GLU A 139 13.24 -3.43 13.62
CA GLU A 139 14.69 -3.53 13.82
C GLU A 139 15.48 -2.57 12.91
N GLY A 140 14.80 -1.76 12.09
CA GLY A 140 15.45 -0.83 11.17
C GLY A 140 16.07 -1.49 9.93
N GLY A 141 15.60 -2.68 9.54
CA GLY A 141 16.15 -3.46 8.42
C GLY A 141 16.39 -2.68 7.12
N PRO A 142 15.43 -1.85 6.63
CA PRO A 142 15.66 -1.02 5.46
C PRO A 142 16.84 -0.06 5.61
N GLY A 143 17.01 0.54 6.79
CA GLY A 143 18.12 1.46 7.07
C GLY A 143 19.47 0.74 7.07
N ILE A 144 19.55 -0.43 7.71
CA ILE A 144 20.75 -1.27 7.72
C ILE A 144 21.16 -1.65 6.30
N PHE A 145 20.21 -2.13 5.49
CA PHE A 145 20.48 -2.49 4.10
C PHE A 145 21.03 -1.32 3.28
N VAL A 146 20.47 -0.12 3.45
CA VAL A 146 20.94 1.08 2.74
C VAL A 146 22.37 1.44 3.17
N LEU A 147 22.69 1.35 4.46
CA LEU A 147 24.05 1.61 4.97
C LEU A 147 25.06 0.60 4.40
N ASP A 148 24.76 -0.69 4.45
CA ASP A 148 25.62 -1.76 3.91
C ASP A 148 25.87 -1.55 2.40
N MET A 149 24.87 -1.07 1.66
CA MET A 149 25.00 -0.76 0.25
C MET A 149 25.96 0.41 0.03
N PHE A 150 25.91 1.46 0.84
CA PHE A 150 26.86 2.58 0.75
C PHE A 150 28.29 2.16 1.06
N ASP A 151 28.49 1.34 2.07
CA ASP A 151 29.82 0.85 2.47
C ASP A 151 30.44 -0.06 1.40
N SER A 152 29.63 -0.67 0.53
CA SER A 152 30.11 -1.50 -0.58
C SER A 152 30.65 -0.73 -1.79
N PHE A 153 30.51 0.61 -1.80
CA PHE A 153 31.04 1.49 -2.84
C PHE A 153 32.42 2.10 -2.51
N GLU A 154 33.00 1.79 -1.33
CA GLU A 154 34.40 2.12 -0.98
C GLU A 154 35.38 1.01 -1.40
#